data_AF-A0A965VQW9-F1
#
_entry.id   AF-A0A965VQW9-F1
#
_cell.length_a   1.000
_cell.length_b   1.000
_cell.length_c   1.000
_cell.angle_alpha   90.00
_cell.angle_beta   90.00
_cell.angle_gamma   90.00
#
_symmetry.space_group_name_H-M   'P 1'
#
loop_
_entity.id
_entity.type
_entity.pdbx_description
1 polymer ?
#
loop_
_entity_poly.entity_id
_entity_poly.type
_entity_poly.pdbx_seq_one_letter_code
_entity_poly.pdbx_strand_id
1 'polypeptide(L)'
;MADKLDFSTLVLSFATSSLMNMGHAPDPQTGKKNKNIELAKQNIEILAILEEKTRGNLTKEEAELLKNILAEVRLRFVEASKS
;
A
#
# COMPACT_ATOMS: atom_id res chain seq x y z
N MET A 1 -6.81 23.80 11.61
CA MET A 1 -6.24 23.83 10.25
C MET A 1 -6.47 22.45 9.69
N ALA A 2 -7.13 22.31 8.53
CA ALA A 2 -7.43 20.99 7.99
C ALA A 2 -6.12 20.26 7.69
N ASP A 3 -5.92 19.07 8.26
CA ASP A 3 -4.82 18.18 7.88
C ASP A 3 -4.88 17.97 6.38
N LYS A 4 -3.97 18.60 5.65
CA LYS A 4 -3.93 18.51 4.20
C LYS A 4 -3.33 17.16 3.89
N LEU A 5 -4.11 16.29 3.24
CA LEU A 5 -3.61 15.02 2.74
C LEU A 5 -2.37 15.27 1.86
N ASP A 6 -1.25 14.66 2.21
CA ASP A 6 0.00 14.73 1.45
C ASP A 6 0.26 13.40 0.71
N PHE A 7 1.29 13.41 -0.14
CA PHE A 7 1.66 12.25 -0.95
C PHE A 7 2.03 11.05 -0.08
N SER A 8 2.79 11.28 0.99
CA SER A 8 3.19 10.25 1.94
C SER A 8 1.97 9.56 2.58
N THR A 9 0.97 10.33 2.99
CA THR A 9 -0.28 9.82 3.56
C THR A 9 -1.08 9.01 2.53
N LEU A 10 -1.11 9.44 1.27
CA LEU A 10 -1.73 8.69 0.18
C LEU A 10 -1.05 7.32 -0.03
N VAL A 11 0.29 7.30 -0.11
CA VAL A 11 1.09 6.07 -0.29
C VAL A 11 0.86 5.12 0.88
N LEU A 12 0.92 5.62 2.11
CA LEU A 12 0.67 4.84 3.33
C LEU A 12 -0.76 4.29 3.39
N SER A 13 -1.75 5.03 2.88
CA SER A 13 -3.14 4.59 2.81
C SER A 13 -3.28 3.35 1.93
N PHE A 14 -2.74 3.39 0.70
CA PHE A 14 -2.78 2.24 -0.20
C PHE A 14 -1.98 1.05 0.33
N ALA A 15 -0.82 1.30 0.96
CA ALA A 15 -0.02 0.25 1.58
C ALA A 15 -0.81 -0.46 2.70
N THR A 16 -1.42 0.33 3.59
CA THR A 16 -2.24 -0.19 4.70
C THR A 16 -3.43 -1.00 4.16
N SER A 17 -4.15 -0.47 3.16
CA SER A 17 -5.24 -1.20 2.51
C SER A 17 -4.76 -2.50 1.87
N SER A 18 -3.58 -2.52 1.26
CA SER A 18 -3.00 -3.75 0.70
C SER A 18 -2.75 -4.78 1.81
N LEU A 19 -2.12 -4.40 2.92
CA LEU A 19 -1.84 -5.29 4.06
C LEU A 19 -3.10 -5.83 4.73
N MET A 20 -4.12 -4.99 4.92
CA MET A 20 -5.43 -5.43 5.44
C MET A 20 -6.04 -6.50 4.54
N ASN A 21 -6.02 -6.27 3.22
CA ASN A 21 -6.55 -7.20 2.23
C ASN A 21 -5.71 -8.50 2.11
N MET A 22 -4.45 -8.50 2.55
CA MET A 22 -3.65 -9.74 2.70
C MET A 22 -4.02 -10.56 3.96
N GLY A 23 -4.93 -10.06 4.80
CA GLY A 23 -5.30 -10.71 6.07
C GLY A 23 -4.27 -10.51 7.18
N HIS A 24 -3.35 -9.54 7.04
CA HIS A 24 -2.36 -9.20 8.07
C HIS A 24 -2.95 -8.37 9.21
N ALA A 25 -4.15 -7.80 9.04
CA ALA A 25 -4.91 -7.14 10.10
C ALA A 25 -6.39 -7.54 10.03
N PRO A 26 -7.05 -7.76 11.17
CA PRO A 26 -8.49 -7.98 11.21
C PRO A 26 -9.23 -6.69 10.84
N ASP A 27 -10.38 -6.81 10.19
CA ASP A 27 -11.29 -5.69 9.98
C ASP A 27 -11.74 -5.14 11.35
N PRO A 28 -11.51 -3.85 11.67
CA PRO A 28 -11.82 -3.29 13.00
C PRO A 28 -13.32 -3.29 13.34
N GLN A 29 -14.21 -3.32 12.35
CA GLN A 29 -15.65 -3.31 12.55
C GLN A 29 -16.24 -4.71 12.70
N THR A 30 -15.69 -5.69 11.97
CA THR A 30 -16.26 -7.05 11.95
C THR A 30 -15.44 -8.08 12.69
N GLY A 31 -14.18 -7.78 13.03
CA GLY A 31 -13.22 -8.72 13.63
C GLY A 31 -12.81 -9.87 12.71
N LYS A 32 -13.31 -9.90 11.47
CA LYS A 32 -13.02 -10.96 10.50
C LYS A 32 -11.78 -10.62 9.70
N LYS A 33 -10.91 -11.63 9.50
CA LYS A 33 -9.85 -11.56 8.50
C LYS A 33 -10.45 -11.80 7.11
N ASN A 34 -10.91 -10.73 6.47
CA ASN A 34 -11.33 -10.80 5.07
C ASN A 34 -10.09 -10.71 4.18
N LYS A 35 -9.49 -11.87 3.88
CA LYS A 35 -8.37 -11.98 2.94
C LYS A 35 -8.91 -11.83 1.52
N ASN A 36 -8.68 -10.66 0.91
CA ASN A 36 -8.98 -10.38 -0.48
C ASN A 36 -7.68 -10.09 -1.24
N ILE A 37 -7.01 -11.16 -1.67
CA ILE A 37 -5.72 -11.07 -2.37
C ILE A 37 -5.82 -10.25 -3.65
N GLU A 38 -6.94 -10.32 -4.37
CA GLU A 38 -7.11 -9.54 -5.60
C GLU A 38 -7.11 -8.03 -5.31
N LEU A 39 -7.82 -7.61 -4.25
CA LEU A 39 -7.82 -6.20 -3.85
C LEU A 39 -6.47 -5.76 -3.27
N ALA A 40 -5.74 -6.66 -2.60
CA ALA A 40 -4.37 -6.40 -2.17
C ALA A 40 -3.45 -6.12 -3.38
N LYS A 41 -3.56 -6.95 -4.43
CA LYS A 41 -2.82 -6.80 -5.68
C LYS A 41 -3.15 -5.48 -6.38
N GLN A 42 -4.43 -5.13 -6.49
CA GLN A 42 -4.85 -3.87 -7.09
C GLN A 42 -4.22 -2.65 -6.40
N ASN A 43 -4.16 -2.64 -5.06
CA ASN A 43 -3.50 -1.56 -4.33
C ASN A 43 -1.98 -1.48 -4.60
N ILE A 44 -1.32 -2.63 -4.79
CA ILE A 44 0.11 -2.68 -5.17
C ILE A 44 0.31 -2.15 -6.59
N GLU A 45 -0.58 -2.47 -7.51
CA GLU A 45 -0.54 -1.95 -8.88
C GLU A 45 -0.74 -0.43 -8.91
N ILE A 46 -1.65 0.10 -8.08
CA ILE A 46 -1.81 1.56 -7.92
C ILE A 46 -0.52 2.20 -7.44
N LEU A 47 0.14 1.64 -6.42
CA LEU A 47 1.44 2.15 -5.93
C LEU A 47 2.52 2.10 -7.03
N ALA A 48 2.55 1.05 -7.85
CA ALA A 48 3.46 0.96 -8.99
C ALA A 48 3.17 2.02 -10.07
N ILE A 49 1.88 2.25 -10.38
CA ILE A 49 1.47 3.33 -11.30
C ILE A 49 1.90 4.69 -10.75
N LEU A 50 1.75 4.93 -9.44
CA LEU A 50 2.21 6.17 -8.80
C LEU A 50 3.72 6.33 -8.96
N GLU A 51 4.52 5.29 -8.73
CA GLU A 51 5.98 5.34 -8.92
C GLU A 51 6.37 5.73 -10.34
N GLU A 52 5.69 5.16 -11.35
CA GLU A 52 5.95 5.48 -12.75
C GLU A 52 5.50 6.89 -13.14
N LYS A 53 4.28 7.27 -12.76
CA LYS A 53 3.66 8.53 -13.19
C LYS A 53 4.18 9.75 -12.46
N THR A 54 4.72 9.58 -11.25
CA THR A 54 5.27 10.69 -10.45
C THR A 54 6.79 10.82 -10.55
N ARG A 55 7.46 9.98 -11.33
CA ARG A 55 8.92 10.03 -11.52
C ARG A 55 9.38 11.42 -11.97
N GLY A 56 10.37 11.96 -11.26
CA GLY A 56 10.90 13.31 -11.51
C GLY A 56 10.11 14.45 -10.86
N ASN A 57 8.95 14.15 -10.24
CA ASN A 57 8.13 15.13 -9.52
C ASN A 57 8.13 14.91 -7.99
N LEU A 58 8.77 13.85 -7.50
CA LEU A 58 8.86 13.53 -6.07
C LEU A 58 10.08 14.18 -5.43
N THR A 59 9.96 14.55 -4.15
CA THR A 59 11.15 14.79 -3.33
C THR A 59 11.95 13.50 -3.14
N LYS A 60 13.18 13.61 -2.66
CA LYS A 60 14.01 12.44 -2.37
C LYS A 60 13.34 11.54 -1.33
N GLU A 61 12.75 12.15 -0.31
CA GLU A 61 12.07 11.47 0.80
C GLU A 61 10.81 10.74 0.30
N GLU A 62 10.00 11.38 -0.54
CA GLU A 62 8.80 10.77 -1.15
C GLU A 62 9.16 9.59 -2.05
N ALA A 63 10.21 9.73 -2.86
CA ALA A 63 10.69 8.68 -3.75
C ALA A 63 11.23 7.47 -2.96
N GLU A 64 12.02 7.71 -1.91
CA GLU A 64 12.53 6.65 -1.03
C GLU A 64 11.40 5.96 -0.27
N LEU A 65 10.44 6.72 0.27
CA LEU A 65 9.25 6.19 0.95
C LEU A 65 8.47 5.26 0.03
N LEU A 66 8.09 5.73 -1.16
CA LEU A 66 7.30 4.95 -2.12
C LEU A 66 8.03 3.67 -2.53
N LYS A 67 9.34 3.77 -2.84
CA LYS A 67 10.15 2.62 -3.23
C LYS A 67 10.22 1.56 -2.13
N ASN A 68 10.47 1.98 -0.89
CA ASN A 68 10.57 1.08 0.25
C ASN A 68 9.23 0.40 0.56
N ILE A 69 8.14 1.17 0.58
CA ILE A 69 6.80 0.65 0.77
C ILE A 69 6.43 -0.35 -0.32
N LEU A 70 6.65 0.01 -1.59
CA LEU A 70 6.30 -0.85 -2.73
C LEU A 70 7.07 -2.17 -2.69
N ALA A 71 8.34 -2.15 -2.30
CA ALA A 71 9.14 -3.36 -2.11
C ALA A 71 8.59 -4.24 -0.98
N GLU A 72 8.28 -3.63 0.17
CA GLU A 72 7.75 -4.34 1.33
C GLU A 72 6.39 -5.00 1.06
N VAL A 73 5.43 -4.26 0.49
CA VAL A 73 4.10 -4.80 0.21
C VAL A 73 4.14 -5.92 -0.84
N ARG A 74 5.04 -5.84 -1.82
CA ARG A 74 5.25 -6.91 -2.81
C ARG A 74 5.78 -8.19 -2.16
N LEU A 75 6.74 -8.07 -1.24
CA LEU A 75 7.26 -9.22 -0.50
C LEU A 75 6.16 -9.90 0.31
N ARG A 76 5.43 -9.12 1.11
CA ARG A 76 4.31 -9.61 1.93
C ARG A 76 3.20 -10.23 1.09
N PHE A 77 2.92 -9.67 -0.10
CA PHE A 77 1.96 -10.24 -1.04
C PHE A 77 2.37 -11.64 -1.52
N VAL A 78 3.65 -11.84 -1.82
CA VAL A 78 4.16 -13.17 -2.21
C VAL A 78 4.03 -14.17 -1.07
N GLU A 79 4.28 -13.77 0.17
CA GLU A 79 4.07 -14.62 1.35
C GLU A 79 2.58 -14.96 1.55
N ALA A 80 1.72 -13.94 1.44
CA ALA A 80 0.28 -14.09 1.63
C ALA A 80 -0.40 -14.90 0.50
N SER A 81 0.12 -14.85 -0.72
CA SER A 81 -0.42 -15.61 -1.87
C SER A 81 0.00 -17.08 -1.91
N LYS A 82 1.05 -17.45 -1.17
CA LYS A 82 1.52 -18.84 -1.02
C LYS A 82 0.85 -19.60 0.12
N SER A 83 0.06 -18.91 0.94
CA SER A 83 -0.63 -19.45 2.14
C SER A 83 -2.11 -19.64 1.87
#